data_AF-A0A350WLQ0-F1
#
_entry.id   AF-A0A350WLQ0-F1
#
_cell.length_a   1.000
_cell.length_b   1.000
_cell.length_c   1.000
_cell.angle_alpha   90.00
_cell.angle_beta   90.00
_cell.angle_gamma   90.00
#
_symmetry.space_group_name_H-M   'P 1'
#
loop_
_entity.id
_entity.type
_entity.pdbx_description
1 polymer ?
#
loop_
_entity_poly.entity_id
_entity_poly.type
_entity_poly.pdbx_seq_one_letter_code
_entity_poly.pdbx_strand_id
1 'polypeptide(L)' 'MYSEEKKIIIRVVENFIRTGAATDEQVAVTKLPPGKTSYVEQSGEYGRSIMFDEYRVGGRVVWAGFSARSQTVYLSPTS' A
#
# COMPACT_ATOMS: atom_id res chain seq x y z
N MET A 1 5.92 -18.44 -6.75
CA MET A 1 6.69 -17.64 -5.78
C MET A 1 6.25 -16.18 -5.94
N TYR A 2 5.89 -15.49 -4.86
CA TYR A 2 5.56 -14.06 -4.95
C TYR A 2 6.82 -13.23 -5.17
N SER A 3 6.69 -12.11 -5.88
CA SER A 3 7.76 -11.10 -5.94
C SER A 3 8.04 -10.54 -4.54
N GLU A 4 9.25 -10.04 -4.31
CA GLU A 4 9.60 -9.40 -3.04
C GLU A 4 8.66 -8.23 -2.71
N GLU A 5 8.28 -7.44 -3.71
CA GLU A 5 7.30 -6.35 -3.58
C GLU A 5 5.96 -6.87 -3.05
N LYS A 6 5.45 -7.99 -3.59
CA LYS A 6 4.18 -8.56 -3.15
C LYS A 6 4.27 -9.11 -1.73
N LYS A 7 5.42 -9.67 -1.32
CA LYS A 7 5.64 -10.10 0.08
C LYS A 7 5.62 -8.91 1.04
N ILE A 8 6.26 -7.81 0.67
CA ILE A 8 6.25 -6.56 1.45
C ILE A 8 4.82 -6.04 1.61
N ILE A 9 4.07 -5.92 0.51
CA ILE A 9 2.69 -5.41 0.57
C ILE A 9 1.82 -6.30 1.46
N ILE A 10 1.89 -7.63 1.30
CA ILE A 10 1.10 -8.57 2.12
C ILE A 10 1.40 -8.38 3.61
N ARG A 11 2.68 -8.33 4.00
CA ARG A 11 3.09 -8.08 5.39
C ARG A 11 2.48 -6.79 5.94
N VAL A 12 2.60 -5.69 5.19
CA VAL A 12 2.10 -4.38 5.60
C VAL A 12 0.56 -4.38 5.72
N VAL A 13 -0.13 -4.96 4.74
CA VAL A 13 -1.60 -5.06 4.74
C VAL A 13 -2.10 -5.90 5.92
N GLU A 14 -1.47 -7.04 6.19
CA GLU A 14 -1.81 -7.89 7.35
C GLU A 14 -1.62 -7.13 8.67
N ASN A 15 -0.50 -6.42 8.83
CA ASN A 15 -0.26 -5.61 10.02
C ASN A 15 -1.31 -4.51 10.18
N PHE A 16 -1.61 -3.78 9.10
CA PHE A 16 -2.61 -2.72 9.09
C PHE A 16 -4.01 -3.24 9.42
N ILE A 17 -4.41 -4.39 8.88
CA ILE A 17 -5.74 -4.97 9.14
C ILE A 17 -5.87 -5.43 10.59
N ARG A 18 -4.81 -6.00 11.16
CA ARG A 18 -4.79 -6.49 12.55
C ARG A 18 -4.76 -5.38 13.59
N THR A 19 -4.02 -4.30 13.33
CA THR A 19 -3.70 -3.28 14.33
C THR A 19 -4.29 -1.89 14.05
N GLY A 20 -4.67 -1.63 12.80
CA GLY A 20 -5.02 -0.29 12.32
C GLY A 20 -3.81 0.64 12.06
N ALA A 21 -2.58 0.18 12.37
CA ALA A 21 -1.37 0.99 12.23
C ALA A 21 -0.86 0.98 10.79
N ALA A 22 -0.62 2.17 10.24
CA ALA A 22 -0.01 2.36 8.92
C ALA A 22 1.50 2.55 9.09
N THR A 23 2.18 1.51 9.59
CA THR A 23 3.62 1.51 9.87
C THR A 23 4.23 0.14 9.56
N ASP A 24 5.52 0.14 9.24
CA ASP A 24 6.34 -1.05 9.00
C ASP A 24 7.81 -0.70 9.34
N GLU A 25 8.61 -1.72 9.69
CA GLU A 25 10.00 -1.53 10.12
C GLU A 25 10.98 -1.33 8.94
N GLN A 26 10.61 -1.78 7.74
CA GLN A 26 11.52 -1.84 6.59
C GLN A 26 11.13 -0.89 5.46
N VAL A 27 9.86 -0.50 5.38
CA VAL A 27 9.34 0.38 4.33
C VAL A 27 8.51 1.50 4.95
N ALA A 28 8.46 2.64 4.27
CA ALA A 28 7.50 3.66 4.62
C ALA A 28 6.08 3.20 4.29
N VAL A 29 5.10 3.63 5.07
CA VAL A 29 3.69 3.31 4.85
C VAL A 29 2.88 4.59 4.87
N THR A 30 2.14 4.83 3.78
CA THR A 30 1.26 6.00 3.65
C THR A 30 -0.18 5.54 3.56
N LYS A 31 -1.00 5.93 4.53
CA LYS A 31 -2.44 5.73 4.48
C LYS A 31 -3.10 6.86 3.68
N LEU A 32 -3.81 6.49 2.64
CA LEU A 32 -4.61 7.37 1.80
C LEU A 32 -6.08 7.35 2.22
N PRO A 33 -6.89 8.32 1.76
CA PRO A 33 -8.34 8.28 1.92
C PRO A 33 -8.94 6.96 1.40
N PRO A 34 -10.09 6.52 1.94
CA PRO A 34 -10.73 5.28 1.51
C PRO A 34 -11.09 5.26 0.02
N GLY A 35 -11.09 4.05 -0.57
CA GLY A 35 -11.58 3.80 -1.93
C GLY A 35 -10.67 4.29 -3.07
N LYS A 36 -9.43 4.69 -2.78
CA LYS A 36 -8.44 5.02 -3.81
C LYS A 36 -7.88 3.71 -4.39
N THR A 37 -7.89 3.59 -5.71
CA THR A 37 -7.33 2.45 -6.46
C THR A 37 -6.03 2.81 -7.18
N SER A 38 -5.61 4.07 -7.08
CA SER A 38 -4.34 4.56 -7.58
C SER A 38 -3.90 5.81 -6.83
N TYR A 39 -2.63 6.15 -6.96
CA TYR A 39 -2.03 7.37 -6.43
C TYR A 39 -0.95 7.91 -7.36
N VAL A 40 -0.86 9.23 -7.49
CA VAL A 40 0.21 9.87 -8.25
C VAL A 40 1.31 10.28 -7.28
N GLU A 41 2.42 9.55 -7.30
CA GLU A 41 3.64 9.90 -6.59
C GLU A 41 4.36 11.01 -7.36
N GLN A 42 4.54 12.17 -6.72
CA GLN A 42 5.22 13.32 -7.32
C GLN A 42 6.73 13.25 -7.08
N SER A 43 7.51 13.60 -8.11
CA SER A 43 8.96 13.78 -8.03
C SER A 43 9.38 14.99 -8.88
N GLY A 44 9.45 16.15 -8.23
CA GLY A 44 9.66 17.43 -8.92
C GLY A 44 8.46 17.77 -9.80
N GLU A 45 8.70 18.01 -11.09
CA GLU A 45 7.66 18.33 -12.08
C GLU A 45 6.98 17.07 -12.68
N TYR A 46 7.48 15.88 -12.34
CA TYR A 46 6.99 14.62 -12.90
C TYR A 46 6.19 13.83 -11.88
N GLY A 47 5.08 13.23 -12.33
CA GLY A 47 4.27 12.32 -11.53
C GLY A 47 4.35 10.89 -12.08
N ARG A 48 4.39 9.90 -11.19
CA ARG A 48 4.22 8.49 -11.53
C ARG A 48 2.92 7.97 -10.94
N SER A 49 2.12 7.32 -11.78
CA SER A 49 0.94 6.60 -11.30
C SER A 49 1.36 5.27 -10.67
N ILE A 50 0.93 5.06 -9.43
CA ILE A 50 1.01 3.80 -8.71
C ILE A 50 -0.40 3.23 -8.74
N MET A 51 -0.56 2.09 -9.39
CA MET A 51 -1.81 1.35 -9.43
C MET A 51 -1.86 0.42 -8.22
N PHE A 52 -3.04 0.29 -7.61
CA PHE A 52 -3.23 -0.57 -6.46
C PHE A 52 -3.92 -1.86 -6.87
N ASP A 53 -3.51 -2.94 -6.23
CA ASP A 53 -4.22 -4.21 -6.25
C ASP A 53 -5.13 -4.30 -5.03
N GLU A 54 -6.20 -5.09 -5.16
CA GLU A 54 -7.12 -5.38 -4.07
C GLU A 54 -6.54 -6.50 -3.18
N TYR A 55 -6.45 -6.25 -1.88
CA TYR A 55 -6.04 -7.24 -0.90
C TYR A 55 -7.20 -7.55 0.05
N ARG A 56 -7.54 -8.84 0.18
CA ARG A 56 -8.57 -9.35 1.07
C ARG A 56 -7.91 -10.15 2.21
N VAL A 57 -8.01 -9.65 3.44
CA VAL A 57 -7.51 -10.35 4.64
C VAL A 57 -8.56 -10.26 5.74
N GLY A 58 -8.94 -11.41 6.31
CA GLY A 58 -9.89 -11.46 7.43
C GLY A 58 -11.26 -10.84 7.12
N GLY A 59 -11.72 -10.93 5.87
CA GLY A 59 -12.99 -10.34 5.43
C GLY A 59 -12.97 -8.83 5.19
N ARG A 60 -11.83 -8.15 5.43
CA ARG A 60 -11.63 -6.73 5.12
C ARG A 60 -10.91 -6.57 3.78
N VAL A 61 -11.24 -5.51 3.07
CA VAL A 61 -10.63 -5.14 1.79
C VAL A 61 -9.76 -3.89 1.98
N VAL A 62 -8.54 -3.95 1.45
CA VAL A 62 -7.62 -2.81 1.38
C VAL A 62 -7.00 -2.78 -0.01
N TRP A 63 -7.07 -1.63 -0.66
CA TRP A 63 -6.30 -1.37 -1.87
C TRP A 63 -4.88 -1.00 -1.48
N ALA A 64 -3.88 -1.64 -2.10
CA ALA A 64 -2.49 -1.33 -1.81
C ALA A 64 -1.60 -1.39 -3.04
N GLY A 65 -0.55 -0.57 -3.04
CA GLY A 65 0.49 -0.57 -4.05
C GLY A 65 1.84 -0.18 -3.46
N PHE A 66 2.90 -0.56 -4.15
CA PHE A 66 4.27 -0.31 -3.72
C PHE A 66 5.01 0.58 -4.72
N SER A 67 5.73 1.57 -4.21
CA SER A 67 6.73 2.32 -4.97
C SER A 67 8.12 1.83 -4.61
N ALA A 68 8.79 1.14 -5.54
CA ALA A 68 10.20 0.78 -5.38
C ALA A 68 11.13 2.01 -5.30
N ARG A 69 10.70 3.17 -5.82
CA ARG A 69 11.49 4.41 -5.84
C ARG A 69 11.59 5.03 -4.45
N SER A 70 10.46 5.16 -3.76
CA SER A 70 10.39 5.72 -2.41
C SER A 70 10.40 4.66 -1.31
N GLN A 71 10.46 3.38 -1.68
CA GLN A 71 10.25 2.24 -0.77
C GLN A 71 9.02 2.44 0.12
N THR A 72 7.91 2.85 -0.49
CA THR A 72 6.67 3.18 0.21
C THR A 72 5.54 2.26 -0.21
N VAL A 73 4.83 1.70 0.78
CA VAL A 73 3.53 1.06 0.57
C VAL A 73 2.43 2.09 0.80
N TYR A 74 1.56 2.24 -0.19
CA TYR A 74 0.36 3.05 -0.08
C TYR A 74 -0.82 2.15 0.25
N LEU A 75 -1.61 2.53 1.25
CA LEU A 75 -2.80 1.79 1.69
C LEU A 75 -4.05 2.65 1.53
N SER A 76 -5.11 2.11 0.96
CA SER A 76 -6.43 2.73 0.92
C SER A 76 -7.51 1.72 1.33
N PRO A 77 -8.09 1.85 2.54
CA PRO A 77 -9.16 0.97 2.99
C PRO A 77 -10.45 1.20 2.18
N THR A 78 -11.37 0.24 2.15
CA THR A 78 -12.64 0.38 1.39
C THR A 78 -13.82 0.96 2.19
N SER A 79 -13.61 1.41 3.43
CA SER A 79 -14.61 1.59 4.52
C SER A 79 -14.94 0.30 5.28
#